data_AF-A0A7S4NJV9-F1
#
_entry.id   AF-A0A7S4NJV9-F1
#
_cell.length_a   1.000
_cell.length_b   1.000
_cell.length_c   1.000
_cell.angle_alpha   90.00
_cell.angle_beta   90.00
_cell.angle_gamma   90.00
#
_symmetry.space_group_name_H-M   'P 1'
#
loop_
_entity.id
_entity.type
_entity.pdbx_description
1 polymer ?
#
loop_
_entity_poly.entity_id
_entity_poly.type
_entity_poly.pdbx_seq_one_letter_code
_entity_poly.pdbx_strand_id
1 'polypeptide(L)'
;KSITALCFLFPCWLDCHGRYDDLRIPISHRFQRFLWDLGSCFPLLLSLLQSPREVTSNKDYWVPLIVAIIGLVIAIVLFILLKFVRDTFDKVFKYMVVVLVGLWAFGVGWMTFYRPFKIASNGYFSAWGALGLSVMLAVEAYGISTDTGYTVL
;
A
#
# COMPACT_ATOMS: atom_id res chain seq x y z
N LYS A 1 -22.73 -8.38 -4.97
CA LYS A 1 -22.12 -9.10 -6.12
C LYS A 1 -21.09 -8.17 -6.80
N SER A 2 -19.88 -8.03 -6.24
CA SER A 2 -18.76 -7.26 -6.85
C SER A 2 -17.44 -7.47 -6.08
N ILE A 3 -17.17 -8.71 -5.65
CA ILE A 3 -15.92 -9.06 -4.93
C ILE A 3 -14.87 -9.64 -5.92
N THR A 4 -15.30 -10.09 -7.10
CA THR A 4 -14.45 -10.89 -7.98
C THR A 4 -13.35 -10.09 -8.69
N ALA A 5 -13.48 -8.78 -8.88
CA ALA A 5 -12.52 -8.01 -9.69
C ALA A 5 -11.20 -7.66 -8.97
N LEU A 6 -11.21 -7.53 -7.63
CA LEU A 6 -10.02 -7.14 -6.87
C LEU A 6 -9.11 -8.33 -6.52
N CYS A 7 -9.66 -9.54 -6.42
CA CYS A 7 -8.87 -10.75 -6.16
C CYS A 7 -8.01 -11.21 -7.35
N PHE A 8 -8.25 -10.73 -8.58
CA PHE A 8 -7.42 -11.09 -9.74
C PHE A 8 -6.12 -10.29 -9.85
N LEU A 9 -5.98 -9.21 -9.07
CA LEU A 9 -4.85 -8.31 -9.15
C LEU A 9 -3.68 -8.73 -8.24
N PHE A 10 -3.95 -9.51 -7.18
CA PHE A 10 -2.94 -9.99 -6.23
C PHE A 10 -2.12 -11.20 -6.73
N PRO A 11 -2.70 -12.22 -7.40
CA PRO A 11 -1.95 -13.43 -7.82
C PRO A 11 -1.03 -13.19 -9.01
N CYS A 12 -1.41 -12.31 -9.95
CA CYS A 12 -0.58 -11.98 -11.12
C CYS A 12 0.77 -11.33 -10.73
N TRP A 13 0.84 -10.77 -9.52
CA TRP A 13 2.05 -10.19 -8.94
C TRP A 13 3.04 -11.23 -8.40
N LEU A 14 2.55 -12.34 -7.84
CA LEU A 14 3.41 -13.45 -7.35
C LEU A 14 4.06 -14.20 -8.51
N ASP A 15 3.38 -14.30 -9.67
CA ASP A 15 3.85 -15.09 -10.81
C ASP A 15 4.96 -14.38 -11.62
N CYS A 16 5.06 -13.05 -11.54
CA CYS A 16 6.12 -12.27 -12.20
C CYS A 16 7.44 -12.17 -11.41
N HIS A 17 7.52 -12.72 -10.20
CA HIS A 17 8.69 -12.56 -9.32
C HIS A 17 9.79 -13.61 -9.51
N GLY A 18 9.50 -14.73 -10.19
CA GLY A 18 10.40 -15.88 -10.28
C GLY A 18 11.57 -15.77 -11.27
N ARG A 19 11.99 -14.56 -11.73
CA ARG A 19 12.99 -14.48 -12.82
C ARG A 19 13.88 -13.23 -12.86
N TYR A 20 14.29 -12.67 -11.72
CA TYR A 20 15.18 -11.49 -11.69
C TYR A 20 16.34 -11.63 -10.70
N ASP A 21 17.18 -12.64 -10.92
CA ASP A 21 18.53 -12.69 -10.35
C ASP A 21 19.50 -11.99 -11.31
N ASP A 22 19.51 -10.65 -11.34
CA ASP A 22 20.75 -9.91 -11.63
C ASP A 22 20.62 -8.39 -11.45
N LEU A 23 21.74 -7.82 -11.01
CA LEU A 23 22.03 -6.44 -10.62
C LEU A 23 21.27 -5.32 -11.39
N ARG A 24 20.72 -4.38 -10.61
CA ARG A 24 19.99 -3.15 -10.99
C ARG A 24 18.55 -3.42 -11.44
N ILE A 25 17.67 -3.59 -10.45
CA ILE A 25 16.22 -3.49 -10.65
C ILE A 25 15.94 -2.14 -11.36
N PRO A 26 15.43 -2.15 -12.60
CA PRO A 26 15.16 -0.91 -13.32
C PRO A 26 14.08 -0.10 -12.61
N ILE A 27 14.20 1.24 -12.65
CA ILE A 27 13.26 2.21 -12.04
C ILE A 27 11.79 1.88 -12.34
N SER A 28 11.51 1.24 -13.48
CA SER A 28 10.18 0.79 -13.88
C SER A 28 9.49 -0.09 -12.83
N HIS A 29 10.20 -0.95 -12.09
CA HIS A 29 9.58 -1.78 -11.07
C HIS A 29 9.24 -1.01 -9.78
N ARG A 30 10.11 -0.09 -9.35
CA ARG A 30 9.81 0.79 -8.22
C ARG A 30 8.60 1.67 -8.52
N PHE A 31 8.52 2.17 -9.76
CA PHE A 31 7.39 2.94 -10.25
C PHE A 31 6.07 2.14 -10.25
N GLN A 32 6.09 0.89 -10.74
CA GLN A 32 4.90 0.02 -10.72
C GLN A 32 4.40 -0.24 -9.29
N ARG A 33 5.30 -0.43 -8.31
CA ARG A 33 4.93 -0.64 -6.91
C ARG A 33 4.29 0.62 -6.29
N PHE A 34 4.79 1.81 -6.62
CA PHE A 34 4.17 3.08 -6.24
C PHE A 34 2.78 3.28 -6.83
N LEU A 35 2.61 2.98 -8.13
CA LEU A 35 1.31 3.04 -8.78
C LEU A 35 0.30 2.11 -8.13
N TRP A 36 0.77 0.97 -7.62
CA TRP A 36 -0.08 0.02 -6.91
C TRP A 36 -0.51 0.53 -5.53
N ASP A 37 0.38 1.25 -4.82
CA ASP A 37 0.03 1.88 -3.54
C ASP A 37 -0.93 3.07 -3.72
N LEU A 38 -0.80 3.82 -4.82
CA LEU A 38 -1.86 4.76 -5.25
C LEU A 38 -3.16 4.03 -5.57
N GLY A 39 -3.06 2.86 -6.19
CA GLY A 39 -4.18 1.98 -6.52
C GLY A 39 -4.89 1.38 -5.29
N SER A 40 -4.24 1.29 -4.12
CA SER A 40 -4.86 0.81 -2.88
C SER A 40 -5.58 1.94 -2.12
N CYS A 41 -5.09 3.17 -2.24
CA CYS A 41 -5.72 4.37 -1.70
C CYS A 41 -7.10 4.64 -2.33
N PHE A 42 -7.23 4.41 -3.64
CA PHE A 42 -8.45 4.73 -4.38
C PHE A 42 -9.68 3.88 -3.97
N PRO A 43 -9.62 2.54 -3.88
CA PRO A 43 -10.72 1.72 -3.37
C PRO A 43 -11.09 2.03 -1.93
N LEU A 44 -10.11 2.42 -1.09
CA LEU A 44 -10.39 2.83 0.29
C LEU A 44 -11.17 4.16 0.31
N LEU A 45 -10.70 5.16 -0.44
CA LEU A 45 -11.38 6.45 -0.56
C LEU A 45 -12.80 6.26 -1.15
N LEU A 46 -12.91 5.44 -2.19
CA LEU A 46 -14.17 5.14 -2.84
C LEU A 46 -15.13 4.42 -1.89
N SER A 47 -14.63 3.45 -1.11
CA SER A 47 -15.45 2.74 -0.10
C SER A 47 -15.95 3.69 0.98
N LEU A 48 -15.12 4.65 1.41
CA LEU A 48 -15.50 5.68 2.37
C LEU A 48 -16.50 6.69 1.80
N LEU A 49 -16.39 7.02 0.50
CA LEU A 49 -17.31 7.94 -0.19
C LEU A 49 -18.66 7.29 -0.52
N GLN A 50 -18.67 6.03 -0.94
CA GLN A 50 -19.89 5.34 -1.38
C GLN A 50 -20.78 4.89 -0.22
N SER A 51 -20.21 4.47 0.91
CA SER A 51 -21.00 4.00 2.05
C SER A 51 -20.38 4.37 3.40
N PRO A 52 -20.42 5.67 3.79
CA PRO A 52 -19.94 6.09 5.10
C PRO A 52 -20.67 5.38 6.25
N ARG A 53 -21.93 5.00 6.01
CA ARG A 53 -22.87 4.50 7.04
C ARG A 53 -22.79 2.99 7.30
N GLU A 54 -22.34 2.18 6.35
CA GLU A 54 -22.23 0.72 6.56
C GLU A 54 -20.89 0.31 7.16
N VAL A 55 -19.86 1.11 6.94
CA VAL A 55 -18.47 0.74 7.24
C VAL A 55 -18.07 1.05 8.68
N THR A 56 -18.53 2.17 9.25
CA THR A 56 -18.21 2.55 10.64
C THR A 56 -19.41 3.20 11.34
N SER A 57 -19.39 3.25 12.68
CA SER A 57 -20.35 4.05 13.44
C SER A 57 -20.21 5.53 13.05
N ASN A 58 -21.33 6.21 12.78
CA ASN A 58 -21.47 7.49 12.08
C ASN A 58 -20.61 8.67 12.59
N LYS A 59 -19.89 8.51 13.71
CA LYS A 59 -19.03 9.55 14.30
C LYS A 59 -17.54 9.41 14.00
N ASP A 60 -17.07 8.23 13.55
CA ASP A 60 -15.63 7.91 13.55
C ASP A 60 -15.02 7.60 12.16
N TYR A 61 -15.74 7.89 11.07
CA TYR A 61 -15.24 7.65 9.70
C TYR A 61 -14.14 8.63 9.25
N TRP A 62 -13.93 9.72 9.99
CA TRP A 62 -12.96 10.75 9.65
C TRP A 62 -11.51 10.28 9.77
N VAL A 63 -11.21 9.40 10.73
CA VAL A 63 -9.85 8.87 10.94
C VAL A 63 -9.34 8.12 9.70
N PRO A 64 -10.02 7.07 9.18
CA PRO A 64 -9.54 6.37 7.99
C PRO A 64 -9.52 7.25 6.75
N LEU A 65 -10.43 8.24 6.67
CA LEU A 65 -10.41 9.23 5.58
C LEU A 65 -9.14 10.08 5.62
N ILE A 66 -8.77 10.62 6.79
CA ILE A 66 -7.54 11.40 6.98
C ILE A 66 -6.31 10.56 6.65
N VAL A 67 -6.25 9.32 7.15
CA VAL A 67 -5.15 8.38 6.85
C VAL A 67 -5.00 8.17 5.35
N ALA A 68 -6.10 7.92 4.63
CA ALA A 68 -6.08 7.71 3.19
C ALA A 68 -5.65 8.98 2.42
N ILE A 69 -6.09 10.16 2.84
CA ILE A 69 -5.68 11.44 2.24
C ILE A 69 -4.18 11.69 2.46
N ILE A 70 -3.69 11.50 3.69
CA ILE A 70 -2.25 11.69 3.99
C ILE A 70 -1.41 10.69 3.19
N GLY A 71 -1.82 9.42 3.12
CA GLY A 71 -1.14 8.39 2.32
C GLY A 71 -1.08 8.78 0.84
N LEU A 72 -2.19 9.25 0.27
CA LEU A 72 -2.25 9.73 -1.11
C LEU A 72 -1.31 10.91 -1.36
N VAL A 73 -1.27 11.88 -0.45
CA VAL A 73 -0.37 13.04 -0.55
C VAL A 73 1.10 12.60 -0.50
N ILE A 74 1.47 11.72 0.42
CA ILE A 74 2.83 11.18 0.52
C ILE A 74 3.21 10.45 -0.79
N ALA A 75 2.32 9.63 -1.34
CA ALA A 75 2.56 8.92 -2.59
C ALA A 75 2.75 9.88 -3.78
N ILE A 76 1.96 10.95 -3.88
CA ILE A 76 2.13 11.99 -4.91
C ILE A 76 3.47 12.72 -4.74
N VAL A 77 3.84 13.10 -3.52
CA VAL A 77 5.12 13.77 -3.25
C VAL A 77 6.29 12.87 -3.64
N LEU A 78 6.25 11.59 -3.28
CA LEU A 78 7.27 10.61 -3.66
C LEU A 78 7.35 10.42 -5.18
N PHE A 79 6.21 10.41 -5.86
CA PHE A 79 6.16 10.36 -7.32
C PHE A 79 6.82 11.58 -7.98
N ILE A 80 6.54 12.78 -7.49
CA ILE A 80 7.15 14.03 -7.96
C ILE A 80 8.67 13.99 -7.71
N LEU A 81 9.11 13.61 -6.51
CA LEU A 81 10.54 13.50 -6.18
C LEU A 81 11.26 12.49 -7.08
N LEU A 82 10.64 11.34 -7.36
CA LEU A 82 11.19 10.31 -8.24
C LEU A 82 11.39 10.83 -9.68
N LYS A 83 10.50 11.71 -10.15
CA LYS A 83 10.58 12.27 -11.51
C LYS A 83 11.56 13.44 -11.63
N PHE A 84 11.62 14.32 -10.62
CA PHE A 84 12.34 15.60 -10.73
C PHE A 84 13.67 15.66 -9.98
N VAL A 85 13.84 14.94 -8.87
CA VAL A 85 15.02 15.09 -7.99
C VAL A 85 15.54 13.74 -7.48
N ARG A 86 16.10 12.95 -8.39
CA ARG A 86 16.52 11.56 -8.13
C ARG A 86 17.54 11.44 -6.98
N ASP A 87 18.52 12.34 -6.91
CA ASP A 87 19.57 12.27 -5.87
C ASP A 87 19.04 12.56 -4.46
N THR A 88 17.96 13.35 -4.37
CA THR A 88 17.28 13.63 -3.10
C THR A 88 16.29 12.51 -2.76
N PHE A 89 15.66 11.91 -3.78
CA PHE A 89 14.73 10.81 -3.61
C PHE A 89 15.36 9.66 -2.82
N ASP A 90 16.56 9.18 -3.17
CA ASP A 90 17.17 8.02 -2.48
C ASP A 90 17.43 8.26 -0.99
N LYS A 91 17.72 9.51 -0.59
CA LYS A 91 17.92 9.89 0.81
C LYS A 91 16.61 9.98 1.58
N VAL A 92 15.58 10.54 0.95
CA VAL A 92 14.27 10.82 1.58
C VAL A 92 13.37 9.57 1.57
N PHE A 93 13.48 8.72 0.54
CA PHE A 93 12.64 7.56 0.32
C PHE A 93 12.64 6.61 1.51
N LYS A 94 13.80 6.31 2.10
CA LYS A 94 13.91 5.42 3.27
C LYS A 94 13.05 5.89 4.44
N TYR A 95 13.12 7.18 4.79
CA TYR A 95 12.34 7.75 5.89
C TYR A 95 10.85 7.79 5.56
N MET A 96 10.49 8.18 4.34
CA MET A 96 9.10 8.29 3.92
C MET A 96 8.37 6.95 3.93
N VAL A 97 9.05 5.86 3.54
CA VAL A 97 8.45 4.53 3.55
C VAL A 97 8.20 4.03 4.98
N VAL A 98 9.08 4.34 5.94
CA VAL A 98 8.81 4.02 7.36
C VAL A 98 7.60 4.78 7.89
N VAL A 99 7.49 6.07 7.55
CA VAL A 99 6.32 6.88 7.90
C VAL A 99 5.05 6.30 7.28
N LEU A 100 5.12 5.86 6.03
CA LEU A 100 4.00 5.25 5.32
C LEU A 100 3.56 3.93 5.97
N VAL A 101 4.49 3.05 6.35
CA VAL A 101 4.20 1.83 7.11
C VAL A 101 3.52 2.17 8.44
N GLY A 102 4.06 3.13 9.20
CA GLY A 102 3.48 3.54 10.48
C GLY A 102 2.06 4.10 10.33
N LEU A 103 1.85 4.93 9.30
CA LEU A 103 0.54 5.52 8.97
C LEU A 103 -0.49 4.43 8.64
N TRP A 104 -0.13 3.47 7.78
CA TRP A 104 -1.02 2.37 7.42
C TRP A 104 -1.24 1.37 8.55
N ALA A 105 -0.21 1.07 9.34
CA ALA A 105 -0.34 0.20 10.51
C ALA A 105 -1.31 0.81 11.53
N PHE A 106 -1.20 2.11 11.80
CA PHE A 106 -2.14 2.84 12.65
C PHE A 106 -3.55 2.82 12.06
N GLY A 107 -3.70 3.11 10.77
CA GLY A 107 -5.00 3.10 10.08
C GLY A 107 -5.69 1.73 10.14
N VAL A 108 -4.97 0.66 9.78
CA VAL A 108 -5.46 -0.72 9.83
C VAL A 108 -5.81 -1.11 11.26
N GLY A 109 -4.95 -0.79 12.23
CA GLY A 109 -5.20 -1.07 13.64
C GLY A 109 -6.47 -0.38 14.16
N TRP A 110 -6.67 0.89 13.80
CA TRP A 110 -7.87 1.64 14.15
C TRP A 110 -9.13 1.02 13.55
N MET A 111 -9.11 0.72 12.26
CA MET A 111 -10.24 0.15 11.53
C MET A 111 -10.52 -1.33 11.85
N THR A 112 -9.57 -2.05 12.45
CA THR A 112 -9.71 -3.49 12.76
C THR A 112 -10.00 -3.73 14.24
N PHE A 113 -9.32 -3.04 15.15
CA PHE A 113 -9.41 -3.33 16.59
C PHE A 113 -10.28 -2.33 17.35
N TYR A 114 -10.16 -1.04 17.07
CA TYR A 114 -10.88 -0.01 17.82
C TYR A 114 -12.31 0.19 17.30
N ARG A 115 -12.46 0.29 15.98
CA ARG A 115 -13.75 0.38 15.28
C ARG A 115 -13.78 -0.62 14.14
N PRO A 116 -13.95 -1.92 14.43
CA PRO A 116 -13.91 -2.97 13.42
C PRO A 116 -14.89 -2.69 12.29
N PHE A 117 -14.44 -2.93 11.06
CA PHE A 117 -15.32 -3.13 9.93
C PHE A 117 -16.41 -4.16 10.28
N LYS A 118 -17.69 -3.77 10.16
CA LYS A 118 -18.81 -4.69 10.43
C LYS A 118 -18.88 -5.85 9.43
N ILE A 119 -18.38 -5.62 8.23
CA ILE A 119 -18.37 -6.56 7.11
C ILE A 119 -17.00 -6.47 6.45
N ALA A 120 -16.38 -7.61 6.18
CA ALA A 120 -15.17 -7.69 5.36
C ALA A 120 -15.50 -7.23 3.93
N SER A 121 -15.29 -5.94 3.68
CA SER A 121 -15.58 -5.26 2.41
C SER A 121 -14.30 -4.95 1.66
N ASN A 122 -14.43 -4.41 0.45
CA ASN A 122 -13.27 -4.00 -0.35
C ASN A 122 -12.36 -3.00 0.40
N GLY A 123 -12.92 -2.16 1.27
CA GLY A 123 -12.16 -1.23 2.11
C GLY A 123 -11.30 -1.92 3.17
N TYR A 124 -11.77 -3.05 3.73
CA TYR A 124 -10.99 -3.85 4.68
C TYR A 124 -9.76 -4.44 3.99
N PHE A 125 -9.96 -5.13 2.86
CA PHE A 125 -8.87 -5.75 2.12
C PHE A 125 -7.91 -4.74 1.51
N SER A 126 -8.40 -3.58 1.05
CA SER A 126 -7.53 -2.53 0.51
C SER A 126 -6.64 -1.91 1.59
N ALA A 127 -7.15 -1.70 2.80
CA ALA A 127 -6.35 -1.18 3.92
C ALA A 127 -5.21 -2.14 4.32
N TRP A 128 -5.53 -3.44 4.45
CA TRP A 128 -4.51 -4.47 4.71
C TRP A 128 -3.52 -4.62 3.55
N GLY A 129 -4.01 -4.54 2.31
CA GLY A 129 -3.17 -4.53 1.11
C GLY A 129 -2.19 -3.37 1.11
N ALA A 130 -2.65 -2.15 1.39
CA ALA A 130 -1.82 -0.95 1.48
C ALA A 130 -0.72 -1.08 2.55
N LEU A 131 -1.05 -1.65 3.71
CA LEU A 131 -0.06 -1.95 4.74
C LEU A 131 0.97 -2.97 4.26
N GLY A 132 0.54 -4.07 3.65
CA GLY A 132 1.45 -5.10 3.11
C GLY A 132 2.41 -4.53 2.05
N LEU A 133 1.90 -3.72 1.14
CA LEU A 133 2.69 -3.04 0.11
C LEU A 133 3.69 -2.05 0.69
N SER A 134 3.27 -1.27 1.69
CA SER A 134 4.14 -0.34 2.40
C SER A 134 5.29 -1.07 3.08
N VAL A 135 5.02 -2.23 3.69
CA VAL A 135 6.06 -3.07 4.32
C VAL A 135 7.00 -3.64 3.26
N MET A 136 6.50 -4.13 2.13
CA MET A 136 7.33 -4.61 1.02
C MET A 136 8.23 -3.50 0.44
N LEU A 137 7.68 -2.29 0.28
CA LEU A 137 8.45 -1.11 -0.11
C LEU A 137 9.55 -0.81 0.93
N ALA A 138 9.28 -0.99 2.22
CA ALA A 138 10.25 -0.76 3.29
C ALA A 138 11.41 -1.75 3.20
N VAL A 139 11.11 -3.04 3.07
CA VAL A 139 12.11 -4.11 2.91
C VAL A 139 13.06 -3.79 1.74
N GLU A 140 12.50 -3.36 0.59
CA GLU A 140 13.30 -2.95 -0.57
C GLU A 140 14.13 -1.69 -0.30
N ALA A 141 13.56 -0.69 0.38
CA ALA A 141 14.26 0.56 0.70
C ALA A 141 15.47 0.36 1.62
N TYR A 142 15.41 -0.62 2.52
CA TYR A 142 16.50 -0.97 3.43
C TYR A 142 17.46 -2.01 2.84
N GLY A 143 17.18 -2.52 1.63
CA GLY A 143 18.03 -3.56 1.02
C GLY A 143 18.07 -4.83 1.86
N ILE A 144 17.00 -5.12 2.61
CA ILE A 144 16.86 -6.40 3.29
C ILE A 144 16.52 -7.40 2.18
N SER A 145 17.55 -8.02 1.62
CA SER A 145 17.38 -9.16 0.72
C SER A 145 16.64 -10.23 1.50
N THR A 146 15.36 -10.41 1.21
CA THR A 146 14.66 -11.63 1.58
C THR A 146 15.16 -12.71 0.63
N ASP A 147 16.38 -13.20 0.89
CA ASP A 147 16.87 -14.47 0.38
C ASP A 147 16.08 -15.60 1.09
N THR A 148 14.76 -15.55 0.99
CA THR A 148 13.92 -16.69 1.29
C THR A 148 14.19 -17.69 0.19
N GLY A 149 15.14 -18.59 0.45
CA GLY A 149 15.47 -19.77 -0.34
C GLY A 149 14.28 -20.72 -0.46
N TYR A 150 13.27 -20.30 -1.24
CA TYR A 150 12.32 -21.21 -1.85
C TYR A 150 12.97 -21.81 -3.09
N THR A 151 14.03 -22.59 -2.89
CA THR A 151 14.31 -23.71 -3.79
C THR A 151 13.14 -24.66 -3.62
N VAL A 152 12.14 -24.51 -4.49
CA VAL A 152 11.12 -25.51 -4.72
C VAL A 152 11.86 -26.74 -5.22
N LEU A 153 12.06 -27.71 -4.33
CA LEU A 153 12.40 -29.09 -4.67
C LEU A 153 11.21 -29.74 -5.39
#